data_AF-A0A5S3Y4S4-F1
#
_entry.id   AF-A0A5S3Y4S4-F1
#
_cell.length_a   1.000
_cell.length_b   1.000
_cell.length_c   1.000
_cell.angle_alpha   90.00
_cell.angle_beta   90.00
_cell.angle_gamma   90.00
#
_symmetry.space_group_name_H-M   'P 1'
#
loop_
_entity.id
_entity.type
_entity.pdbx_description
1 polymer ?
#
loop_
_entity_poly.entity_id
_entity_poly.type
_entity_poly.pdbx_seq_one_letter_code
_entity_poly.pdbx_strand_id
1 'polypeptide(L)' 'GQYAARDLCGTEPERMAPPRFADYCVELFANTSVSVEVIADIDKIESDYPMLGMVARASYTVERHHPRVVKLEYT' A
#
# COMPACT_ATOMS: atom_id res chain seq x y z
N GLY A 1 4.87 6.11 15.88
CA GLY A 1 4.31 7.29 15.21
C GLY A 1 5.32 7.96 14.29
N GLN A 2 6.13 8.90 14.81
CA GLN A 2 7.08 9.68 13.99
C GLN A 2 8.16 8.84 13.28
N TYR A 3 8.67 7.78 13.92
CA TYR A 3 9.64 6.88 13.29
C TYR A 3 9.06 6.16 12.07
N ALA A 4 7.85 5.60 12.19
CA ALA A 4 7.15 4.97 11.07
C ALA A 4 6.92 5.95 9.91
N ALA A 5 6.51 7.20 10.18
CA ALA A 5 6.33 8.19 9.12
C ALA A 5 7.66 8.54 8.40
N ARG A 6 8.78 8.56 9.12
CA ARG A 6 10.11 8.77 8.52
C ARG A 6 10.56 7.58 7.68
N ASP A 7 10.32 6.37 8.14
CA ASP A 7 10.72 5.17 7.40
C ASP A 7 9.84 4.96 6.16
N LEU A 8 8.55 5.30 6.23
CA LEU A 8 7.62 5.23 5.10
C LEU A 8 7.88 6.30 4.03
N CYS A 9 8.23 7.53 4.43
CA CYS A 9 8.34 8.67 3.51
C CYS A 9 9.78 9.13 3.23
N GLY A 10 10.77 8.63 3.97
CA GLY A 10 12.17 9.07 3.89
C GLY A 10 13.09 8.13 3.09
N THR A 11 12.60 6.96 2.68
CA THR A 11 13.34 5.99 1.88
C THR A 11 13.11 6.19 0.38
N GLU A 12 14.16 5.93 -0.42
CA GLU A 12 14.15 6.00 -1.89
C GLU A 12 12.89 5.31 -2.49
N PRO A 13 12.21 5.93 -3.48
CA PRO A 13 11.01 5.37 -4.10
C PRO A 13 11.22 3.99 -4.73
N GLU A 14 12.46 3.61 -5.08
CA GLU A 14 12.78 2.24 -5.53
C GLU A 14 12.79 1.20 -4.39
N ARG A 15 13.09 1.62 -3.16
CA ARG A 15 13.10 0.73 -1.99
C ARG A 15 11.71 0.59 -1.36
N MET A 16 10.88 1.63 -1.47
CA MET A 16 9.53 1.72 -0.89
C MET A 16 8.43 1.61 -1.95
N ALA A 17 8.59 0.67 -2.88
CA ALA A 17 7.56 0.42 -3.88
C ALA A 17 6.21 0.03 -3.22
N PRO A 18 5.06 0.28 -3.87
CA PRO A 18 3.74 0.00 -3.30
C PRO A 18 3.57 -1.41 -2.68
N PRO A 19 4.14 -2.50 -3.22
CA PRO A 19 4.10 -3.81 -2.58
C PRO A 19 4.83 -3.84 -1.23
N ARG A 20 6.06 -3.30 -1.19
CA ARG A 20 6.87 -3.25 0.04
C ARG A 20 6.29 -2.32 1.09
N PHE A 21 5.60 -1.26 0.66
CA PHE A 21 4.87 -0.38 1.56
C PHE A 21 3.77 -1.14 2.29
N ALA A 22 3.01 -1.96 1.56
CA ALA A 22 1.96 -2.79 2.14
C ALA A 22 2.54 -3.84 3.11
N ASP A 23 3.61 -4.53 2.72
CA ASP A 23 4.30 -5.52 3.58
C ASP A 23 4.80 -4.87 4.87
N TYR A 24 5.42 -3.69 4.78
CA TYR A 24 5.90 -2.94 5.94
C TYR A 24 4.75 -2.51 6.87
N CYS A 25 3.62 -2.09 6.32
CA CYS A 25 2.43 -1.78 7.13
C CYS A 25 1.92 -3.02 7.88
N VAL A 26 1.86 -4.18 7.22
CA VAL A 26 1.45 -5.44 7.87
C VAL A 26 2.41 -5.80 8.99
N GLU A 27 3.73 -5.74 8.76
CA GLU A 27 4.75 -6.04 9.78
C GLU A 27 4.70 -5.07 10.96
N LEU A 28 4.55 -3.77 10.69
CA LEU A 28 4.54 -2.73 11.71
C LEU A 28 3.36 -2.89 12.68
N PHE A 29 2.20 -3.29 12.16
CA PHE A 29 0.97 -3.40 12.92
C PHE A 29 0.65 -4.83 13.41
N ALA A 30 1.44 -5.84 13.03
CA ALA A 30 1.23 -7.25 13.39
C ALA A 30 1.11 -7.52 14.90
N ASN A 31 1.74 -6.70 15.75
CA ASN A 31 1.71 -6.83 17.21
C ASN A 31 0.84 -5.76 17.90
N THR A 32 -0.09 -5.15 17.17
CA THR A 32 -0.95 -4.07 17.67
C THR A 32 -2.43 -4.43 17.53
N SER A 33 -3.33 -3.63 18.11
CA SER A 33 -4.79 -3.78 17.95
C SER A 33 -5.32 -3.24 16.60
N VAL A 34 -4.43 -3.02 15.62
CA VAL A 34 -4.78 -2.55 14.28
C VAL A 34 -4.85 -3.73 13.33
N SER A 35 -6.03 -3.95 12.74
CA SER A 35 -6.22 -4.87 11.62
C SER A 35 -5.74 -4.20 10.33
N VAL A 36 -4.97 -4.93 9.51
CA VAL A 36 -4.44 -4.46 8.23
C VAL A 36 -4.99 -5.33 7.10
N GLU A 37 -5.76 -4.74 6.18
CA GLU A 37 -6.23 -5.40 4.96
C GLU A 37 -5.51 -4.79 3.75
N VAL A 38 -4.87 -5.63 2.93
CA VAL A 38 -4.16 -5.21 1.71
C VAL A 38 -4.90 -5.72 0.49
N ILE A 39 -5.40 -4.80 -0.34
CA ILE A 39 -6.03 -5.11 -1.63
C ILE A 39 -5.00 -4.85 -2.74
N ALA A 40 -4.64 -5.92 -3.44
CA ALA A 40 -3.63 -5.96 -4.49
C ALA A 40 -4.19 -6.26 -5.89
N ASP A 41 -5.44 -6.70 -5.94
CA ASP A 41 -6.10 -7.15 -7.17
C ASP A 41 -6.56 -5.94 -7.99
N ILE A 42 -6.07 -5.84 -9.23
CA ILE A 42 -6.34 -4.70 -10.12
C ILE A 42 -7.84 -4.64 -10.45
N ASP A 43 -8.49 -5.78 -10.67
CA ASP A 43 -9.90 -5.82 -11.03
C ASP A 43 -10.77 -5.31 -9.86
N LYS A 44 -10.39 -5.68 -8.62
CA LYS A 44 -11.04 -5.13 -7.42
C LYS A 44 -10.76 -3.64 -7.25
N ILE A 45 -9.55 -3.19 -7.54
CA ILE A 45 -9.19 -1.77 -7.45
C ILE A 45 -9.97 -0.95 -8.48
N GLU A 46 -10.16 -1.43 -9.70
CA GLU A 46 -10.95 -0.72 -10.72
C GLU A 46 -12.45 -0.68 -10.40
N SER A 47 -12.98 -1.77 -9.82
CA SER A 47 -14.38 -1.86 -9.37
C SER A 47 -14.65 -0.98 -8.14
N ASP A 48 -13.85 -1.13 -7.09
CA ASP A 48 -14.10 -0.52 -5.78
C ASP A 48 -13.47 0.88 -5.66
N TYR A 49 -12.42 1.16 -6.43
CA TYR A 49 -11.63 2.40 -6.39
C TYR A 49 -11.31 2.94 -7.81
N PRO A 50 -12.32 3.30 -8.62
CA PRO A 50 -12.13 3.66 -10.03
C PRO A 50 -11.18 4.85 -10.23
N MET A 51 -11.19 5.83 -9.32
CA MET A 51 -10.27 6.98 -9.37
C MET A 51 -8.81 6.59 -9.12
N LEU A 52 -8.57 5.59 -8.28
CA LEU A 52 -7.23 5.08 -8.00
C LEU A 52 -6.70 4.28 -9.19
N GLY A 53 -7.54 3.43 -9.77
CA GLY A 53 -7.23 2.69 -11.00
C GLY A 53 -6.91 3.61 -12.19
N MET A 54 -7.62 4.74 -12.32
CA MET A 54 -7.33 5.75 -13.35
C MET A 54 -5.91 6.33 -13.27
N VAL A 55 -5.44 6.63 -12.05
CA VAL A 55 -4.09 7.16 -11.82
C VAL A 55 -3.03 6.07 -11.97
N ALA A 56 -3.34 4.85 -11.51
CA ALA A 56 -2.42 3.70 -11.58
C ALA A 56 -2.29 3.10 -12.98
N ARG A 57 -3.15 3.49 -13.94
CA ARG A 57 -3.09 2.99 -15.33
C ARG A 57 -1.72 3.10 -15.97
N ALA A 58 -0.99 4.19 -15.70
CA ALA A 58 0.36 4.40 -16.24
C ALA A 58 1.41 3.45 -15.64
N SER A 59 1.14 2.87 -14.46
CA SER A 59 2.06 1.98 -13.75
C SER A 59 1.71 0.49 -13.86
N TYR A 60 0.58 0.11 -14.47
CA TYR A 60 0.17 -1.29 -14.63
C TYR A 60 1.13 -2.15 -15.46
N THR A 61 1.85 -1.54 -16.40
CA THR A 61 2.86 -2.22 -17.21
C THR A 61 4.07 -2.66 -16.40
N VAL A 62 4.22 -2.14 -15.17
CA VAL A 62 5.34 -2.43 -14.29
C VAL A 62 4.83 -3.03 -12.98
N GLU A 63 4.96 -4.35 -12.85
CA GLU A 63 4.43 -5.14 -11.72
C GLU A 63 4.88 -4.63 -10.34
N ARG A 64 6.13 -4.14 -10.23
CA ARG A 64 6.65 -3.53 -9.00
C ARG A 64 5.98 -2.21 -8.61
N HIS A 65 5.27 -1.54 -9.52
CA HIS A 65 4.54 -0.29 -9.28
C HIS A 65 3.03 -0.47 -9.30
N HIS A 66 2.55 -1.71 -9.18
CA HIS A 66 1.13 -1.98 -9.09
C HIS A 66 0.53 -1.31 -7.85
N PRO A 67 -0.66 -0.71 -7.98
CA PRO A 67 -1.30 -0.07 -6.85
C PRO A 67 -1.63 -1.09 -5.76
N ARG A 68 -1.56 -0.63 -4.52
CA ARG A 68 -1.97 -1.37 -3.33
C ARG A 68 -2.85 -0.45 -2.50
N VAL A 69 -4.01 -0.94 -2.07
CA VAL A 69 -4.85 -0.24 -1.10
C VAL A 69 -4.64 -0.92 0.25
N VAL A 70 -4.17 -0.17 1.23
CA VAL A 70 -3.96 -0.63 2.61
C VAL A 70 -5.04 0.00 3.47
N LYS A 71 -5.94 -0.83 4.02
CA LYS A 71 -6.94 -0.41 5.00
C LYS A 71 -6.45 -0.77 6.39
N LEU A 72 -6.52 0.20 7.29
CA LEU A 72 -6.13 0.06 8.69
C LEU A 72 -7.37 0.30 9.55
N GLU A 73 -7.76 -0.70 10.32
CA GLU A 73 -8.89 -0.61 11.26
C GLU A 73 -8.37 -0.78 12.69
N TYR A 74 -8.64 0.20 13.54
CA TYR A 74 -8.29 0.14 14.96
C TYR A 74 -9.49 -0.36 15.76
N THR A 75 -9.30 -1.40 16.56
CA THR A 75 -10.32 -1.94 17.49
C THR A 75 -10.05 -1.48 18.91
#